data_AF-A0A530BJM7-F1
#
_entry.id   AF-A0A530BJM7-F1
#
_cell.length_a   1.000
_cell.length_b   1.000
_cell.length_c   1.000
_cell.angle_alpha   90.00
_cell.angle_beta   90.00
_cell.angle_gamma   90.00
#
_symmetry.space_group_name_H-M   'P 1'
#
loop_
_entity.id
_entity.type
_entity.pdbx_description
1 polymer ?
#
loop_
_entity_poly.entity_id
_entity_poly.type
_entity_poly.pdbx_seq_one_letter_code
_entity_poly.pdbx_strand_id
1 'polypeptide(L)'
;MGGAIALLLLAAGSPSAAFARDALQPYQLVRSLQLIQDRIAGGDHAALPMQAKLLEMIDARMRDANAEDFKEPKNFRALLVYGMSGGNPVTVAAAASRAMTDPQSLAIAKGVVAYLNGRPANAIEMLKPIDPMSVPPDIGAFLALVKGSLLAADDPA
;
A
#
# COMPACT_ATOMS: atom_id res chain seq x y z
N MET A 1 28.02 48.43 -48.60
CA MET A 1 28.34 48.93 -47.24
C MET A 1 27.03 49.05 -46.48
N GLY A 2 26.90 48.34 -45.35
CA GLY A 2 25.77 48.39 -44.41
C GLY A 2 24.59 47.50 -44.82
N GLY A 3 24.18 46.44 -44.11
CA GLY A 3 24.44 46.02 -42.74
C GLY A 3 23.13 46.07 -41.95
N ALA A 4 22.48 44.92 -41.76
CA ALA A 4 21.55 44.66 -40.66
C ALA A 4 21.23 43.15 -40.62
N ILE A 5 21.97 42.42 -39.80
CA ILE A 5 21.64 41.03 -39.43
C ILE A 5 20.68 41.13 -38.25
N ALA A 6 19.42 40.76 -38.46
CA ALA A 6 18.43 40.66 -37.40
C ALA A 6 18.69 39.39 -36.58
N LEU A 7 19.12 39.59 -35.34
CA LEU A 7 19.35 38.54 -34.35
C LEU A 7 17.98 38.07 -33.81
N LEU A 8 17.48 36.92 -34.28
CA LEU A 8 16.32 36.29 -33.65
C LEU A 8 16.76 35.64 -32.33
N LEU A 9 16.28 36.22 -31.23
CA LEU A 9 16.33 35.65 -29.89
C LEU A 9 15.61 34.30 -29.87
N LEU A 10 16.35 33.21 -29.69
CA LEU A 10 15.77 31.94 -29.27
C LEU A 10 15.21 32.13 -27.86
N ALA A 11 13.89 32.13 -27.74
CA ALA A 11 13.22 31.90 -26.48
C ALA A 11 13.64 30.53 -25.97
N ALA A 12 14.49 30.51 -24.95
CA ALA A 12 14.73 29.33 -24.14
C ALA A 12 13.40 29.00 -23.45
N GLY A 13 12.60 28.14 -24.09
CA GLY A 13 11.53 27.45 -23.40
C GLY A 13 12.18 26.68 -22.26
N SER A 14 11.95 27.14 -21.03
CA SER A 14 12.21 26.35 -19.84
C SER A 14 11.68 24.94 -20.10
N PRO A 15 12.45 23.87 -19.88
CA PRO A 15 11.87 22.54 -19.85
C PRO A 15 10.90 22.52 -18.67
N SER A 16 9.64 22.86 -18.93
CA SER A 16 8.52 22.46 -18.09
C SER A 16 8.73 20.99 -17.80
N ALA A 17 8.66 20.63 -16.52
CA ALA A 17 8.99 19.33 -15.94
C ALA A 17 8.18 18.16 -16.54
N ALA A 18 8.38 17.87 -17.83
CA ALA A 18 7.69 16.89 -18.64
C ALA A 18 8.16 15.45 -18.36
N PHE A 19 8.91 15.25 -17.27
CA PHE A 19 9.40 13.96 -16.81
C PHE A 19 9.49 13.94 -15.27
N ALA A 20 8.43 14.37 -14.57
CA ALA A 20 8.15 13.74 -13.28
C ALA A 20 7.91 12.27 -13.61
N ARG A 21 8.96 11.46 -13.52
CA ARG A 21 8.97 10.01 -13.79
C ARG A 21 7.67 9.44 -13.27
N ASP A 22 6.89 8.76 -14.12
CA ASP A 22 5.71 7.98 -13.72
C ASP A 22 6.15 6.87 -12.76
N ALA A 23 6.40 7.25 -11.51
CA ALA A 23 6.70 6.34 -10.44
C ALA A 23 5.44 5.51 -10.25
N LEU A 24 5.61 4.18 -10.28
CA LEU A 24 4.51 3.24 -10.12
C LEU A 24 3.62 3.64 -8.95
N GLN A 25 2.32 3.58 -9.18
CA GLN A 25 1.32 3.80 -8.16
C GLN A 25 1.43 2.70 -7.10
N PRO A 26 1.10 2.99 -5.82
CA PRO A 26 1.16 2.01 -4.74
C PRO A 26 0.48 0.67 -5.08
N TYR A 27 -0.70 0.71 -5.71
CA TYR A 27 -1.42 -0.50 -6.11
C TYR A 27 -0.69 -1.34 -7.16
N GLN A 28 0.09 -0.72 -8.05
CA GLN A 28 0.83 -1.43 -9.10
C GLN A 28 1.99 -2.24 -8.49
N LEU A 29 2.72 -1.64 -7.55
CA LEU A 29 3.81 -2.32 -6.85
C LEU A 29 3.29 -3.48 -6.00
N VAL A 30 2.18 -3.29 -5.28
CA VAL A 30 1.55 -4.35 -4.49
C VAL A 30 1.05 -5.49 -5.39
N ARG A 31 0.53 -5.18 -6.58
CA ARG A 31 0.16 -6.23 -7.53
C ARG A 31 1.37 -7.06 -7.99
N SER A 32 2.52 -6.43 -8.22
CA SER A 32 3.76 -7.15 -8.50
C SER A 32 4.20 -8.04 -7.33
N LEU A 33 4.05 -7.57 -6.08
CA LEU A 33 4.35 -8.36 -4.89
C LEU A 33 3.48 -9.63 -4.82
N GLN A 34 2.16 -9.51 -5.07
CA GLN A 34 1.25 -10.65 -5.07
C GLN A 34 1.66 -11.70 -6.11
N LEU A 35 2.03 -11.29 -7.33
CA LEU A 35 2.49 -12.23 -8.36
C LEU A 35 3.75 -13.00 -7.95
N ILE A 36 4.64 -12.34 -7.19
CA ILE A 36 5.83 -13.00 -6.63
C ILE A 36 5.44 -13.95 -5.50
N GLN A 37 4.51 -13.55 -4.62
CA GLN A 37 3.99 -14.42 -3.56
C GLN A 37 3.31 -15.68 -4.12
N ASP A 38 2.55 -15.55 -5.22
CA ASP A 38 1.91 -16.68 -5.90
C ASP A 38 2.95 -17.67 -6.45
N ARG A 39 4.06 -17.17 -7.01
CA ARG A 39 5.18 -18.02 -7.46
C ARG A 39 5.83 -18.77 -6.30
N ILE A 40 6.08 -18.08 -5.18
CA ILE A 40 6.67 -18.68 -3.98
C ILE A 40 5.74 -19.76 -3.41
N ALA A 41 4.43 -19.49 -3.35
CA ALA A 41 3.43 -20.47 -2.96
C ALA A 41 3.40 -21.70 -3.90
N GLY A 42 3.70 -21.48 -5.19
CA GLY A 42 3.92 -22.54 -6.19
C GLY A 42 5.27 -23.28 -6.10
N GLY A 43 6.11 -22.97 -5.12
CA GLY A 43 7.40 -23.63 -4.88
C GLY A 43 8.62 -22.95 -5.49
N ASP A 44 8.47 -21.78 -6.13
CA ASP A 44 9.59 -21.00 -6.65
C ASP A 44 10.27 -20.19 -5.54
N HIS A 45 11.03 -20.89 -4.70
CA HIS A 45 11.77 -20.26 -3.60
C HIS A 45 12.87 -19.30 -4.08
N ALA A 46 13.30 -19.38 -5.35
CA ALA A 46 14.27 -18.44 -5.93
C ALA A 46 13.69 -17.02 -6.07
N ALA A 47 12.37 -16.86 -5.93
CA ALA A 47 11.70 -15.56 -5.97
C ALA A 47 11.70 -14.81 -4.62
N LEU A 48 12.18 -15.41 -3.51
CA LEU A 48 12.26 -14.77 -2.19
C LEU A 48 13.02 -13.43 -2.18
N PRO A 49 14.20 -13.28 -2.83
CA PRO A 49 14.88 -11.98 -2.90
C PRO A 49 14.06 -10.90 -3.63
N MET A 50 13.28 -11.29 -4.65
CA MET A 50 12.38 -10.35 -5.35
C MET A 50 11.23 -9.90 -4.43
N GLN A 51 10.67 -10.79 -3.60
CA GLN A 51 9.65 -10.41 -2.61
C GLN A 51 10.20 -9.36 -1.65
N ALA A 52 11.38 -9.59 -1.08
CA ALA A 52 12.02 -8.66 -0.17
C ALA A 52 12.26 -7.29 -0.83
N LYS A 53 12.74 -7.28 -2.09
CA LYS A 53 12.95 -6.03 -2.81
C LYS A 53 11.66 -5.28 -3.10
N LEU A 54 10.59 -5.98 -3.47
CA LEU A 54 9.28 -5.36 -3.70
C LEU A 54 8.72 -4.76 -2.41
N LEU A 55 8.84 -5.45 -1.26
CA LEU A 55 8.44 -4.91 0.04
C LEU A 55 9.18 -3.61 0.37
N GLU A 56 10.48 -3.54 0.11
CA GLU A 56 11.30 -2.33 0.30
C GLU A 56 10.84 -1.17 -0.62
N MET A 57 10.55 -1.47 -1.89
CA MET A 57 10.07 -0.48 -2.85
C MET A 57 8.67 0.05 -2.50
N ILE A 58 7.78 -0.85 -2.06
CA ILE A 58 6.43 -0.47 -1.61
C ILE A 58 6.53 0.38 -0.33
N ASP A 59 7.39 0.01 0.62
CA ASP A 59 7.61 0.79 1.84
C ASP A 59 8.02 2.23 1.51
N ALA A 60 9.01 2.40 0.63
CA ALA A 60 9.44 3.71 0.16
C ALA A 60 8.29 4.49 -0.51
N ARG A 61 7.57 3.86 -1.44
CA ARG A 61 6.46 4.50 -2.14
C ARG A 61 5.32 4.92 -1.20
N MET A 62 5.03 4.13 -0.16
CA MET A 62 3.99 4.43 0.84
C MET A 62 4.43 5.53 1.82
N ARG A 63 5.73 5.59 2.16
CA ARG A 63 6.29 6.70 2.94
C ARG A 63 6.17 8.03 2.21
N ASP A 64 6.39 8.03 0.90
CA ASP A 64 6.29 9.22 0.06
C ASP A 64 4.85 9.55 -0.36
N ALA A 65 3.92 8.59 -0.24
CA ALA A 65 2.53 8.78 -0.65
C ALA A 65 1.80 9.84 0.19
N ASN A 66 1.07 10.71 -0.51
CA ASN A 66 0.31 11.82 0.10
C ASN A 66 -1.21 11.62 -0.08
N ALA A 67 -2.02 12.57 0.41
CA ALA A 67 -3.48 12.49 0.34
C ALA A 67 -4.03 12.40 -1.09
N GLU A 68 -3.38 13.03 -2.08
CA GLU A 68 -3.80 12.95 -3.49
C GLU A 68 -3.63 11.53 -4.05
N ASP A 69 -2.54 10.84 -3.69
CA ASP A 69 -2.35 9.43 -4.08
C ASP A 69 -3.50 8.55 -3.55
N PHE A 70 -4.01 8.84 -2.35
CA PHE A 70 -5.07 8.05 -1.73
C PHE A 70 -6.49 8.40 -2.22
N LYS A 71 -6.65 9.40 -3.10
CA LYS A 71 -7.91 9.61 -3.82
C LYS A 71 -8.24 8.45 -4.76
N GLU A 72 -7.23 7.72 -5.23
CA GLU A 72 -7.40 6.43 -5.90
C GLU A 72 -7.67 5.36 -4.84
N PRO A 73 -8.90 4.81 -4.73
CA PRO A 73 -9.24 3.86 -3.66
C PRO A 73 -8.37 2.59 -3.68
N LYS A 74 -7.84 2.21 -4.85
CA LYS A 74 -6.90 1.08 -4.97
C LYS A 74 -5.61 1.31 -4.20
N ASN A 75 -5.15 2.55 -4.03
CA ASN A 75 -3.92 2.85 -3.29
C ASN A 75 -4.11 2.66 -1.79
N PHE A 76 -5.27 3.03 -1.25
CA PHE A 76 -5.57 2.74 0.16
C PHE A 76 -5.71 1.24 0.39
N ARG A 77 -6.38 0.52 -0.51
CA ARG A 77 -6.44 -0.94 -0.44
C ARG A 77 -5.06 -1.58 -0.52
N ALA A 78 -4.20 -1.09 -1.41
CA ALA A 78 -2.82 -1.53 -1.54
C ALA A 78 -2.01 -1.30 -0.25
N LEU A 79 -2.26 -0.20 0.47
CA LEU A 79 -1.64 0.05 1.78
C LEU A 79 -1.99 -1.03 2.79
N LEU A 80 -3.27 -1.42 2.84
CA LEU A 80 -3.72 -2.50 3.72
C LEU A 80 -3.09 -3.84 3.32
N VAL A 81 -3.11 -4.19 2.04
CA VAL A 81 -2.51 -5.43 1.52
C VAL A 81 -1.01 -5.49 1.74
N TYR A 82 -0.31 -4.37 1.60
CA TYR A 82 1.10 -4.24 1.95
C TYR A 82 1.34 -4.56 3.43
N GLY A 83 0.54 -3.98 4.34
CA GLY A 83 0.61 -4.31 5.76
C GLY A 83 0.42 -5.81 6.00
N MET A 84 -0.66 -6.38 5.45
CA MET A 84 -0.99 -7.81 5.60
C MET A 84 0.07 -8.75 5.03
N SER A 85 0.83 -8.28 4.03
CA SER A 85 1.95 -9.01 3.41
C SER A 85 3.27 -8.96 4.20
N GLY A 86 3.27 -8.42 5.42
CA GLY A 86 4.47 -8.25 6.24
C GLY A 86 5.16 -6.89 6.07
N GLY A 87 4.42 -5.88 5.61
CA GLY A 87 4.90 -4.51 5.50
C GLY A 87 5.22 -3.86 6.85
N ASN A 88 5.94 -2.74 6.80
CA ASN A 88 6.35 -1.98 7.98
C ASN A 88 5.12 -1.33 8.67
N PRO A 89 4.79 -1.68 9.93
CA PRO A 89 3.61 -1.16 10.62
C PRO A 89 3.68 0.36 10.84
N VAL A 90 4.87 0.94 10.97
CA VAL A 90 5.06 2.39 11.11
C VAL A 90 4.65 3.11 9.82
N THR A 91 5.07 2.57 8.67
CA THR A 91 4.69 3.09 7.35
C THR A 91 3.18 2.99 7.14
N VAL A 92 2.57 1.85 7.50
CA VAL A 92 1.12 1.66 7.39
C VAL A 92 0.35 2.70 8.21
N ALA A 93 0.71 2.89 9.47
CA ALA A 93 0.06 3.85 10.35
C ALA A 93 0.20 5.30 9.83
N ALA A 94 1.40 5.68 9.39
CA ALA A 94 1.67 7.02 8.89
C ALA A 94 0.92 7.32 7.58
N ALA A 95 0.94 6.38 6.64
CA ALA A 95 0.25 6.52 5.36
C ALA A 95 -1.28 6.53 5.53
N ALA A 96 -1.84 5.66 6.39
CA ALA A 96 -3.27 5.64 6.68
C ALA A 96 -3.74 6.96 7.30
N SER A 97 -2.91 7.59 8.14
CA SER A 97 -3.20 8.90 8.72
C SER A 97 -3.25 10.02 7.68
N ARG A 98 -2.41 9.94 6.63
CA ARG A 98 -2.41 10.89 5.50
C ARG A 98 -3.58 10.69 4.54
N ALA A 99 -4.10 9.47 4.42
CA ALA A 99 -5.13 9.13 3.45
C ALA A 99 -6.50 9.80 3.70
N MET A 100 -6.72 10.43 4.88
CA MET A 100 -7.99 11.10 5.26
C MET A 100 -9.22 10.25 4.89
N THR A 101 -9.17 8.97 5.24
CA THR A 101 -10.15 7.97 4.81
C THR A 101 -11.38 7.94 5.73
N ASP A 102 -12.44 7.24 5.31
CA ASP A 102 -13.66 7.08 6.09
C ASP A 102 -13.40 6.32 7.42
N PRO A 103 -14.29 6.44 8.43
CA PRO A 103 -14.09 5.82 9.73
C PRO A 103 -13.89 4.30 9.69
N GLN A 104 -14.56 3.60 8.78
CA GLN A 104 -14.44 2.14 8.66
C GLN A 104 -13.04 1.78 8.11
N SER A 105 -12.61 2.43 7.04
CA SER A 105 -11.27 2.25 6.47
C SER A 105 -10.16 2.55 7.49
N LEU A 106 -10.33 3.59 8.31
CA LEU A 106 -9.40 3.91 9.38
C LEU A 106 -9.38 2.83 10.48
N ALA A 107 -10.55 2.27 10.84
CA ALA A 107 -10.63 1.16 11.79
C ALA A 107 -9.91 -0.09 11.26
N ILE A 108 -10.06 -0.41 9.97
CA ILE A 108 -9.35 -1.51 9.32
C ILE A 108 -7.84 -1.28 9.39
N ALA A 109 -7.36 -0.09 9.02
CA ALA A 109 -5.93 0.23 9.07
C ALA A 109 -5.37 0.10 10.50
N LYS A 110 -6.09 0.61 11.51
CA LYS A 110 -5.68 0.46 12.92
C LYS A 110 -5.65 -1.00 13.36
N GLY A 111 -6.63 -1.80 12.95
CA GLY A 111 -6.67 -3.24 13.20
C GLY A 111 -5.48 -3.97 12.60
N VAL A 112 -5.16 -3.70 11.33
CA VAL A 112 -3.96 -4.24 10.65
C VAL A 112 -2.69 -3.85 11.41
N VAL A 113 -2.53 -2.57 11.78
CA VAL A 113 -1.36 -2.11 12.55
C VAL A 113 -1.29 -2.79 13.93
N ALA A 114 -2.42 -2.98 14.62
CA ALA A 114 -2.46 -3.67 15.89
C ALA A 114 -2.02 -5.14 15.76
N TYR A 115 -2.52 -5.83 14.74
CA TYR A 115 -2.17 -7.21 14.42
C TYR A 115 -0.66 -7.36 14.14
N LEU A 116 -0.12 -6.51 13.26
CA LEU A 116 1.30 -6.52 12.90
C LEU A 116 2.24 -6.21 14.08
N ASN A 117 1.77 -5.45 15.07
CA ASN A 117 2.52 -5.17 16.29
C ASN A 117 2.37 -6.25 17.36
N GLY A 118 1.84 -7.43 17.03
CA GLY A 118 1.66 -8.53 17.98
C GLY A 118 0.61 -8.22 19.06
N ARG A 119 -0.38 -7.37 18.76
CA ARG A 119 -1.51 -7.04 19.65
C ARG A 119 -2.82 -7.56 19.06
N PRO A 120 -3.00 -8.90 18.95
CA PRO A 120 -4.18 -9.49 18.32
C PRO A 120 -5.47 -9.08 19.03
N ALA A 121 -5.50 -9.06 20.36
CA ALA A 121 -6.68 -8.61 21.13
C ALA A 121 -7.17 -7.21 20.73
N ASN A 122 -6.26 -6.26 20.57
CA ASN A 122 -6.61 -4.91 20.13
C ASN A 122 -7.06 -4.87 18.66
N ALA A 123 -6.45 -5.71 17.82
CA ALA A 123 -6.85 -5.83 16.41
C ALA A 123 -8.31 -6.32 16.30
N ILE A 124 -8.70 -7.27 17.16
CA ILE A 124 -10.07 -7.80 17.22
C ILE A 124 -11.06 -6.72 17.58
N GLU A 125 -10.84 -6.02 18.68
CA GLU A 125 -11.78 -5.02 19.16
C GLU A 125 -12.05 -3.96 18.08
N MET A 126 -11.03 -3.62 17.30
CA MET A 126 -11.15 -2.70 16.17
C MET A 126 -11.86 -3.30 14.94
N LEU A 127 -11.64 -4.58 14.64
CA LEU A 127 -12.14 -5.25 13.43
C LEU A 127 -13.46 -6.01 13.62
N LYS A 128 -13.83 -6.31 14.86
CA LYS A 128 -15.04 -7.07 15.23
C LYS A 128 -16.32 -6.49 14.63
N PRO A 129 -16.56 -5.17 14.65
CA PRO A 129 -17.78 -4.57 14.11
C PRO A 129 -17.90 -4.63 12.58
N ILE A 130 -16.81 -4.91 11.87
CA ILE A 130 -16.75 -4.83 10.41
C ILE A 130 -17.12 -6.18 9.82
N ASP A 131 -18.17 -6.23 8.99
CA ASP A 131 -18.55 -7.43 8.27
C ASP A 131 -17.52 -7.72 7.15
N PRO A 132 -16.83 -8.89 7.15
CA PRO A 132 -15.91 -9.27 6.07
C PRO A 132 -16.54 -9.25 4.66
N MET A 133 -17.86 -9.44 4.57
CA MET A 133 -18.58 -9.41 3.28
C MET A 133 -18.93 -8.00 2.81
N SER A 134 -18.80 -6.98 3.68
CA SER A 134 -19.07 -5.57 3.36
C SER A 134 -17.86 -4.83 2.76
N VAL A 135 -16.70 -5.49 2.70
CA VAL A 135 -15.43 -4.92 2.25
C VAL A 135 -14.91 -5.66 1.01
N PRO A 136 -13.96 -5.08 0.24
CA PRO A 136 -13.32 -5.77 -0.87
C PRO A 136 -12.77 -7.16 -0.48
N PRO A 137 -12.84 -8.18 -1.36
CA PRO A 137 -12.54 -9.57 -0.99
C PRO A 137 -11.14 -9.83 -0.41
N ASP A 138 -10.14 -9.10 -0.90
CA ASP A 138 -8.76 -9.16 -0.42
C ASP A 138 -8.63 -8.66 1.04
N ILE A 139 -9.41 -7.66 1.42
CA ILE A 139 -9.52 -7.19 2.80
C ILE A 139 -10.40 -8.17 3.61
N GLY A 140 -11.54 -8.59 3.06
CA GLY A 140 -12.48 -9.52 3.70
C GLY A 140 -11.84 -10.85 4.12
N ALA A 141 -11.00 -11.43 3.27
CA ALA A 141 -10.27 -12.65 3.57
C ALA A 141 -9.35 -12.49 4.80
N PHE A 142 -8.66 -11.35 4.92
CA PHE A 142 -7.85 -11.05 6.10
C PHE A 142 -8.70 -10.83 7.35
N LEU A 143 -9.81 -10.10 7.26
CA LEU A 143 -10.71 -9.93 8.41
C LEU A 143 -11.22 -11.29 8.89
N ALA A 144 -11.60 -12.18 7.97
CA ALA A 144 -12.04 -13.53 8.29
C ALA A 144 -10.90 -14.35 8.95
N LEU A 145 -9.68 -14.27 8.42
CA LEU A 145 -8.51 -14.93 9.01
C LEU A 145 -8.20 -14.43 10.42
N VAL A 146 -8.13 -13.11 10.61
CA VAL A 146 -7.85 -12.51 11.93
C VAL A 146 -8.95 -12.88 12.92
N LYS A 147 -10.23 -12.84 12.52
CA LYS A 147 -11.35 -13.26 13.39
C LYS A 147 -11.33 -14.76 13.68
N GLY A 148 -10.98 -15.59 12.70
CA GLY A 148 -10.94 -17.05 12.81
C GLY A 148 -9.79 -17.59 13.65
N SER A 149 -8.61 -16.97 13.61
CA SER A 149 -7.44 -17.38 14.42
C SER A 149 -7.67 -17.27 15.93
N LEU A 150 -8.76 -16.65 16.35
CA LEU A 150 -9.10 -16.39 17.74
C LEU A 150 -10.21 -17.28 18.26
N LEU A 151 -11.15 -17.68 17.40
CA LEU A 151 -12.09 -18.76 17.74
C LEU A 151 -11.30 -20.02 18.11
N ALA A 152 -10.18 -20.27 17.44
CA ALA A 152 -9.26 -21.37 17.77
C ALA A 152 -8.43 -21.15 19.06
N ALA A 153 -8.33 -19.92 19.56
CA ALA A 153 -7.60 -19.59 20.79
C ALA A 153 -8.52 -19.54 22.03
N ASP A 154 -9.78 -19.13 21.86
CA ASP A 154 -10.81 -19.10 22.91
C ASP A 154 -11.52 -20.46 23.07
N ASP A 155 -11.52 -21.31 22.04
CA ASP A 155 -12.06 -22.68 22.08
C ASP A 155 -11.04 -23.66 21.44
N PRO A 156 -9.97 -24.01 22.17
CA PRO A 156 -9.04 -25.05 21.72
C PRO A 156 -9.77 -26.41 21.73
N ALA A 157 -9.73 -27.13 20.61
CA ALA A 157 -10.30 -28.47 20.46
C ALA A 157 -9.79 -29.47 21.52
#